data_AF-A0A933PWX0-F1
#
_entry.id   AF-A0A933PWX0-F1
#
_cell.length_a   1.000
_cell.length_b   1.000
_cell.length_c   1.000
_cell.angle_alpha   90.00
_cell.angle_beta   90.00
_cell.angle_gamma   90.00
#
_symmetry.space_group_name_H-M   'P 1'
#
loop_
_entity.id
_entity.type
_entity.pdbx_description
1 polymer ?
#
loop_
_entity_poly.entity_id
_entity_poly.type
_entity_poly.pdbx_seq_one_letter_code
_entity_poly.pdbx_strand_id
1 'polypeptide(L)'
;MIETTEKIRSPYLKEKLIAYIGNKRRLLPFIGRTIGTLMEQTSGMTTFLDLFAGSGSVSRLARHLGFSVHANDWEYYSYVMNHPHLSLVPGDEEKLFANCGGLIRALERLNTTPDLPHDDWYIAGFYAPADDENPDTRNERMFYTNHNARRIDAIRTEIERWRTRGLIDRDGYLYLLASLIYEAATHANTSGVFKGFHNGFGGRGKDALGRIFGDVALTPLTLHDGPRGNVSQMDANMLVREHAGGRTDIAYIDPPYNQHQYGSNYHLLNTIALWDKPTVNRDIYVNGKKTNKSAIRHDWIKTRSGYCSRSSAEALFSQLITSLNARYIMVSYSTDGIIPVDSMMDILNARGEVSIESEQYTRYRGAKQSIVNRTKNIEYLFIVDTKKHSTANSTASFMTDTLRENIRLALHRTFCCDSDTLVFTSKALSLTIELAFGLHAKNSKEIMQAVAGADRNTLTALHAFIHANTATDVPETIARYLRRLSGHDLTPAQAATLAEPLPMLYNKVNGRRGKPVFADITQEFCSFFTEWFSRGGNELIPCALKIIAVARKSIQHGMAAGDTADFLKHQIAGIEAYIRSKAV
;
A
#
# COMPACT_ATOMS: atom_id res chain seq x y z
N MET A 1 -29.00 -7.03 3.01
CA MET A 1 -27.95 -6.52 3.93
C MET A 1 -27.18 -7.58 4.72
N ILE A 2 -27.78 -8.69 5.20
CA ILE A 2 -27.04 -9.71 6.00
C ILE A 2 -26.27 -10.73 5.12
N GLU A 3 -26.74 -11.00 3.90
CA GLU A 3 -26.14 -12.00 2.98
C GLU A 3 -24.79 -11.60 2.34
N THR A 4 -24.42 -10.32 2.27
CA THR A 4 -23.17 -9.88 1.60
C THR A 4 -21.93 -10.08 2.47
N THR A 5 -22.06 -10.05 3.80
CA THR A 5 -20.94 -10.25 4.73
C THR A 5 -20.52 -11.71 4.91
N GLU A 6 -21.43 -12.68 4.76
CA GLU A 6 -21.07 -14.11 4.80
C GLU A 6 -20.31 -14.56 3.54
N LYS A 7 -20.61 -13.95 2.37
CA LYS A 7 -19.98 -14.29 1.08
C LYS A 7 -18.47 -14.02 1.02
N ILE A 8 -17.91 -13.08 1.80
CA ILE A 8 -16.49 -12.70 1.70
C ILE A 8 -15.54 -13.66 2.46
N ARG A 9 -16.07 -14.70 3.13
CA ARG A 9 -15.25 -15.63 3.89
C ARG A 9 -14.64 -16.77 3.08
N SER A 10 -15.03 -16.92 1.81
CA SER A 10 -14.61 -18.02 0.92
C SER A 10 -13.07 -18.19 0.84
N PRO A 11 -12.54 -19.43 0.91
CA PRO A 11 -11.12 -19.73 0.64
C PRO A 11 -10.66 -19.21 -0.72
N TYR A 12 -11.55 -19.27 -1.72
CA TYR A 12 -11.33 -18.71 -3.05
C TYR A 12 -11.08 -17.19 -3.07
N LEU A 13 -11.36 -16.43 -2.01
CA LEU A 13 -11.03 -15.01 -1.95
C LEU A 13 -9.75 -14.70 -1.14
N LYS A 14 -9.15 -15.71 -0.50
CA LYS A 14 -8.08 -15.52 0.50
C LYS A 14 -6.80 -16.28 0.16
N GLU A 15 -6.94 -17.48 -0.36
CA GLU A 15 -5.83 -18.38 -0.66
C GLU A 15 -5.17 -18.04 -2.00
N LYS A 16 -3.90 -18.41 -2.14
CA LYS A 16 -3.12 -18.26 -3.39
C LYS A 16 -3.25 -16.85 -3.95
N LEU A 17 -2.74 -15.90 -3.19
CA LEU A 17 -2.63 -14.50 -3.58
C LEU A 17 -1.24 -14.03 -3.16
N ILE A 18 -0.55 -13.29 -4.03
CA ILE A 18 0.81 -12.79 -3.76
C ILE A 18 0.80 -11.47 -2.98
N ALA A 19 1.88 -11.21 -2.22
CA ALA A 19 2.15 -9.88 -1.72
C ALA A 19 2.28 -8.92 -2.91
N TYR A 20 1.46 -7.86 -2.92
CA TYR A 20 1.34 -6.97 -4.06
C TYR A 20 1.21 -5.53 -3.59
N ILE A 21 1.90 -4.59 -4.23
CA ILE A 21 1.71 -3.16 -3.99
C ILE A 21 0.25 -2.84 -4.31
N GLY A 22 -0.41 -2.07 -3.44
CA GLY A 22 -1.80 -1.65 -3.67
C GLY A 22 -2.86 -2.74 -3.49
N ASN A 23 -2.50 -3.91 -2.96
CA ASN A 23 -3.40 -5.06 -2.81
C ASN A 23 -4.73 -4.71 -2.10
N LYS A 24 -5.86 -5.08 -2.74
CA LYS A 24 -7.23 -4.77 -2.32
C LYS A 24 -7.91 -5.84 -1.45
N ARG A 25 -7.20 -6.90 -1.03
CA ARG A 25 -7.75 -7.98 -0.18
C ARG A 25 -8.52 -7.47 1.04
N ARG A 26 -7.99 -6.44 1.70
CA ARG A 26 -8.59 -5.91 2.92
C ARG A 26 -9.75 -4.93 2.63
N LEU A 27 -9.91 -4.52 1.36
CA LEU A 27 -10.99 -3.68 0.85
C LEU A 27 -12.08 -4.49 0.11
N LEU A 28 -11.93 -5.81 -0.02
CA LEU A 28 -12.97 -6.63 -0.66
C LEU A 28 -14.35 -6.52 -0.01
N PRO A 29 -14.49 -6.41 1.33
CA PRO A 29 -15.80 -6.17 1.93
C PRO A 29 -16.42 -4.83 1.53
N PHE A 30 -15.59 -3.80 1.37
CA PHE A 30 -16.01 -2.49 0.93
C PHE A 30 -16.53 -2.55 -0.52
N ILE A 31 -15.65 -2.98 -1.43
CA ILE A 31 -15.94 -3.08 -2.87
C ILE A 31 -17.13 -4.01 -3.12
N GLY A 32 -17.22 -5.13 -2.40
CA GLY A 32 -18.31 -6.10 -2.55
C GLY A 32 -19.67 -5.55 -2.12
N ARG A 33 -19.72 -4.71 -1.07
CA ARG A 33 -20.95 -4.01 -0.70
C ARG A 33 -21.38 -3.04 -1.78
N THR A 34 -20.45 -2.25 -2.31
CA THR A 34 -20.73 -1.30 -3.41
C THR A 34 -21.26 -2.00 -4.66
N ILE A 35 -20.62 -3.11 -5.09
CA ILE A 35 -21.12 -3.92 -6.21
C ILE A 35 -22.52 -4.45 -5.91
N GLY A 36 -22.77 -4.95 -4.69
CA GLY A 36 -24.09 -5.40 -4.26
C GLY A 36 -25.16 -4.32 -4.38
N THR A 37 -24.88 -3.10 -3.92
CA THR A 37 -25.78 -1.95 -4.07
C THR A 37 -26.10 -1.67 -5.55
N LEU A 38 -25.10 -1.74 -6.43
CA LEU A 38 -25.34 -1.55 -7.88
C LEU A 38 -26.22 -2.65 -8.46
N MET A 39 -26.05 -3.91 -8.03
CA MET A 39 -26.87 -5.06 -8.45
C MET A 39 -28.33 -4.93 -7.97
N GLU A 40 -28.56 -4.34 -6.80
CA GLU A 40 -29.91 -4.03 -6.30
C GLU A 40 -30.56 -2.90 -7.11
N GLN A 41 -29.79 -1.90 -7.54
CA GLN A 41 -30.28 -0.76 -8.33
C GLN A 41 -30.52 -1.09 -9.81
N THR A 42 -29.71 -1.99 -10.38
CA THR A 42 -29.79 -2.38 -11.79
C THR A 42 -29.75 -3.90 -11.89
N SER A 43 -30.90 -4.49 -12.24
CA SER A 43 -31.04 -5.95 -12.41
C SER A 43 -30.37 -6.44 -13.69
N GLY A 44 -29.98 -7.72 -13.70
CA GLY A 44 -29.46 -8.40 -14.90
C GLY A 44 -28.00 -8.11 -15.24
N MET A 45 -27.24 -7.44 -14.36
CA MET A 45 -25.80 -7.27 -14.56
C MET A 45 -25.08 -8.63 -14.45
N THR A 46 -24.31 -8.97 -15.46
CA THR A 46 -23.63 -10.27 -15.57
C THR A 46 -22.17 -10.15 -16.02
N THR A 47 -21.73 -8.99 -16.48
CA THR A 47 -20.38 -8.78 -17.02
C THR A 47 -19.55 -7.81 -16.19
N PHE A 48 -18.29 -8.14 -15.94
CA PHE A 48 -17.35 -7.32 -15.18
C PHE A 48 -16.01 -7.23 -15.91
N LEU A 49 -15.47 -6.03 -16.08
CA LEU A 49 -14.18 -5.78 -16.72
C LEU A 49 -13.19 -5.23 -15.69
N ASP A 50 -12.17 -5.99 -15.32
CA ASP A 50 -11.07 -5.54 -14.46
C ASP A 50 -9.86 -5.17 -15.32
N LEU A 51 -9.61 -3.86 -15.49
CA LEU A 51 -8.57 -3.39 -16.40
C LEU A 51 -7.15 -3.50 -15.86
N PHE A 52 -7.01 -3.64 -14.53
CA PHE A 52 -5.75 -3.60 -13.79
C PHE A 52 -5.74 -4.70 -12.72
N ALA A 53 -5.92 -5.95 -13.16
CA ALA A 53 -6.23 -7.08 -12.28
C ALA A 53 -5.17 -7.33 -11.21
N GLY A 54 -3.88 -7.14 -11.52
CA GLY A 54 -2.77 -7.38 -10.60
C GLY A 54 -2.86 -8.75 -9.95
N SER A 55 -2.94 -8.78 -8.62
CA SER A 55 -3.09 -10.05 -7.88
C SER A 55 -4.42 -10.79 -8.09
N GLY A 56 -5.40 -10.18 -8.75
CA GLY A 56 -6.69 -10.81 -9.04
C GLY A 56 -7.75 -10.73 -7.95
N SER A 57 -7.48 -10.06 -6.83
CA SER A 57 -8.38 -10.11 -5.67
C SER A 57 -9.78 -9.53 -5.96
N VAL A 58 -9.86 -8.46 -6.78
CA VAL A 58 -11.16 -7.84 -7.14
C VAL A 58 -11.82 -8.62 -8.27
N SER A 59 -11.08 -9.03 -9.30
CA SER A 59 -11.56 -9.99 -10.31
C SER A 59 -12.19 -11.25 -9.69
N ARG A 60 -11.53 -11.87 -8.69
CA ARG A 60 -12.06 -13.04 -7.98
C ARG A 60 -13.32 -12.70 -7.18
N LEU A 61 -13.37 -11.54 -6.53
CA LEU A 61 -14.58 -11.06 -5.84
C LEU A 61 -15.75 -10.90 -6.82
N ALA A 62 -15.55 -10.25 -7.96
CA ALA A 62 -16.58 -10.08 -8.98
C ALA A 62 -17.09 -11.43 -9.49
N ARG A 63 -16.19 -12.38 -9.80
CA ARG A 63 -16.58 -13.74 -10.20
C ARG A 63 -17.40 -14.44 -9.10
N HIS A 64 -16.98 -14.27 -7.85
CA HIS A 64 -17.70 -14.82 -6.70
C HIS A 64 -19.10 -14.23 -6.49
N LEU A 65 -19.32 -12.99 -6.94
CA LEU A 65 -20.63 -12.33 -6.93
C LEU A 65 -21.50 -12.71 -8.16
N GLY A 66 -21.03 -13.61 -9.02
CA GLY A 66 -21.79 -14.15 -10.15
C GLY A 66 -21.54 -13.44 -11.49
N PHE A 67 -20.47 -12.66 -11.62
CA PHE A 67 -20.11 -12.03 -12.89
C PHE A 67 -19.24 -12.95 -13.75
N SER A 68 -19.43 -12.90 -15.08
CA SER A 68 -18.41 -13.28 -16.05
C SER A 68 -17.38 -12.16 -16.13
N VAL A 69 -16.15 -12.46 -15.72
CA VAL A 69 -15.08 -11.47 -15.54
C VAL A 69 -14.13 -11.50 -16.73
N HIS A 70 -13.91 -10.36 -17.36
CA HIS A 70 -12.76 -10.13 -18.21
C HIS A 70 -11.71 -9.39 -17.39
N ALA A 71 -10.62 -10.07 -17.04
CA ALA A 71 -9.49 -9.47 -16.33
C ALA A 71 -8.38 -9.11 -17.31
N ASN A 72 -7.68 -8.00 -17.06
CA ASN A 72 -6.55 -7.56 -17.84
C ASN A 72 -5.42 -7.08 -16.94
N ASP A 73 -4.19 -7.35 -17.36
CA ASP A 73 -3.00 -6.73 -16.81
C ASP A 73 -1.92 -6.69 -17.88
N TRP A 74 -0.93 -5.81 -17.75
CA TRP A 74 0.18 -5.77 -18.71
C TRP A 74 1.24 -6.84 -18.40
N GLU A 75 1.37 -7.23 -17.13
CA GLU A 75 2.40 -8.14 -16.65
C GLU A 75 2.04 -9.62 -16.90
N TYR A 76 2.97 -10.39 -17.46
CA TYR A 76 2.71 -11.79 -17.81
C TYR A 76 2.46 -12.67 -16.58
N TYR A 77 3.19 -12.47 -15.48
CA TYR A 77 2.91 -13.20 -14.23
C TYR A 77 1.48 -12.96 -13.74
N SER A 78 0.92 -11.76 -13.95
CA SER A 78 -0.44 -11.40 -13.55
C SER A 78 -1.45 -12.15 -14.41
N TYR A 79 -1.25 -12.16 -15.73
CA TYR A 79 -2.02 -12.96 -16.66
C TYR A 79 -2.04 -14.46 -16.27
N VAL A 80 -0.86 -15.04 -16.02
CA VAL A 80 -0.73 -16.46 -15.63
C VAL A 80 -1.49 -16.79 -14.35
N MET A 81 -1.33 -15.99 -13.28
CA MET A 81 -1.97 -16.25 -12.00
C MET A 81 -3.49 -16.11 -12.06
N ASN A 82 -3.99 -15.13 -12.83
CA ASN A 82 -5.43 -14.86 -12.93
C ASN A 82 -6.17 -15.90 -13.77
N HIS A 83 -5.53 -16.44 -14.80
CA HIS A 83 -6.16 -17.37 -15.76
C HIS A 83 -6.88 -18.57 -15.11
N PRO A 84 -6.23 -19.44 -14.30
CA PRO A 84 -6.91 -20.59 -13.72
C PRO A 84 -8.06 -20.17 -12.79
N HIS A 85 -7.90 -19.08 -12.04
CA HIS A 85 -8.94 -18.62 -11.11
C HIS A 85 -10.15 -17.99 -11.80
N LEU A 86 -10.04 -17.54 -13.05
CA LEU A 86 -11.15 -16.85 -13.74
C LEU A 86 -11.74 -17.67 -14.88
N SER A 87 -10.97 -18.56 -15.50
CA SER A 87 -11.40 -19.32 -16.68
C SER A 87 -11.77 -20.76 -16.37
N LEU A 88 -11.32 -21.33 -15.24
CA LEU A 88 -11.59 -22.73 -14.86
C LEU A 88 -12.65 -22.85 -13.77
N VAL A 89 -13.30 -24.00 -13.68
CA VAL A 89 -14.22 -24.40 -12.61
C VAL A 89 -13.79 -25.75 -12.00
N PRO A 90 -14.20 -26.08 -10.77
CA PRO A 90 -13.92 -27.39 -10.19
C PRO A 90 -14.32 -28.53 -11.13
N GLY A 91 -13.42 -29.49 -11.32
CA GLY A 91 -13.62 -30.64 -12.22
C GLY A 91 -12.94 -30.49 -13.58
N ASP A 92 -12.56 -29.27 -13.99
CA ASP A 92 -11.71 -29.10 -15.17
C ASP A 92 -10.36 -29.78 -14.99
N GLU A 93 -9.83 -29.82 -13.76
CA GLU A 93 -8.51 -30.38 -13.48
C GLU A 93 -8.41 -31.87 -13.87
N GLU A 94 -9.53 -32.61 -13.84
CA GLU A 94 -9.57 -34.01 -14.29
C GLU A 94 -9.20 -34.14 -15.76
N LYS A 95 -9.71 -33.23 -16.60
CA LYS A 95 -9.42 -33.20 -18.04
C LYS A 95 -8.02 -32.67 -18.30
N LEU A 96 -7.64 -31.56 -17.63
CA LEU A 96 -6.34 -30.92 -17.82
C LEU A 96 -5.16 -31.84 -17.49
N PHE A 97 -5.34 -32.75 -16.53
CA PHE A 97 -4.29 -33.64 -16.04
C PHE A 97 -4.60 -35.13 -16.28
N ALA A 98 -5.52 -35.45 -17.19
CA ALA A 98 -5.88 -36.84 -17.52
C ALA A 98 -4.64 -37.68 -17.91
N ASN A 99 -3.78 -37.13 -18.78
CA ASN A 99 -2.55 -37.78 -19.23
C ASN A 99 -1.47 -37.89 -18.13
N CYS A 100 -1.67 -37.19 -17.00
CA CYS A 100 -0.79 -37.27 -15.83
C CYS A 100 -1.31 -38.24 -14.76
N GLY A 101 -2.47 -38.86 -14.97
CA GLY A 101 -3.15 -39.68 -13.97
C GLY A 101 -3.93 -38.85 -12.93
N GLY A 102 -4.34 -37.65 -13.31
CA GLY A 102 -5.07 -36.69 -12.46
C GLY A 102 -4.16 -35.64 -11.81
N LEU A 103 -4.79 -34.57 -11.29
CA LEU A 103 -4.08 -33.43 -10.70
C LEU A 103 -3.11 -33.85 -9.60
N ILE A 104 -3.55 -34.69 -8.66
CA ILE A 104 -2.72 -35.06 -7.50
C ILE A 104 -1.44 -35.75 -7.94
N ARG A 105 -1.51 -36.73 -8.85
CA ARG A 105 -0.33 -37.39 -9.42
C ARG A 105 0.54 -36.43 -10.22
N ALA A 106 -0.05 -35.48 -10.93
CA ALA A 106 0.69 -34.43 -11.64
C ALA A 106 1.53 -33.60 -10.66
N LEU A 107 0.92 -33.14 -9.56
CA LEU A 107 1.61 -32.36 -8.53
C LEU A 107 2.69 -33.18 -7.82
N GLU A 108 2.41 -34.43 -7.45
CA GLU A 108 3.38 -35.33 -6.83
C GLU A 108 4.61 -35.53 -7.71
N ARG A 109 4.42 -35.79 -9.01
CA ARG A 109 5.53 -35.95 -9.98
C ARG A 109 6.37 -34.70 -10.11
N LEU A 110 5.75 -33.53 -10.16
CA LEU A 110 6.49 -32.25 -10.20
C LEU A 110 7.24 -32.00 -8.90
N ASN A 111 6.57 -32.17 -7.75
CA ASN A 111 7.16 -31.96 -6.43
C ASN A 111 8.29 -32.95 -6.11
N THR A 112 8.33 -34.11 -6.76
CA THR A 112 9.40 -35.12 -6.64
C THR A 112 10.38 -35.11 -7.81
N THR A 113 10.24 -34.19 -8.77
CA THR A 113 11.18 -34.06 -9.90
C THR A 113 12.58 -33.83 -9.38
N PRO A 114 13.60 -34.59 -9.83
CA PRO A 114 14.97 -34.45 -9.36
C PRO A 114 15.54 -33.09 -9.74
N ASP A 115 16.49 -32.61 -8.95
CA ASP A 115 17.17 -31.36 -9.23
C ASP A 115 17.97 -31.45 -10.54
N LEU A 116 18.09 -30.31 -11.22
CA LEU A 116 18.83 -30.23 -12.46
C LEU A 116 20.34 -30.32 -12.20
N PRO A 117 21.14 -30.74 -13.20
CA PRO A 117 22.59 -30.54 -13.19
C PRO A 117 22.93 -29.07 -12.92
N HIS A 118 24.07 -28.82 -12.26
CA HIS A 118 24.49 -27.49 -11.86
C HIS A 118 24.55 -26.49 -13.04
N ASP A 119 24.98 -26.94 -14.22
CA ASP A 119 25.11 -26.08 -15.39
C ASP A 119 23.77 -25.64 -16.00
N ASP A 120 22.67 -26.28 -15.60
CA ASP A 120 21.31 -25.93 -16.04
C ASP A 120 20.58 -24.98 -15.06
N TRP A 121 21.19 -24.70 -13.90
CA TRP A 121 20.63 -23.82 -12.87
C TRP A 121 20.51 -22.39 -13.37
N TYR A 122 19.36 -21.78 -13.11
CA TYR A 122 19.12 -20.39 -13.48
C TYR A 122 18.68 -19.57 -12.28
N ILE A 123 17.58 -19.94 -11.61
CA ILE A 123 17.18 -19.29 -10.36
C ILE A 123 18.23 -19.57 -9.28
N ALA A 124 18.71 -20.81 -9.15
CA ALA A 124 19.77 -21.16 -8.21
C ALA A 124 21.12 -20.53 -8.58
N GLY A 125 21.41 -20.40 -9.88
CA GLY A 125 22.68 -19.84 -10.37
C GLY A 125 22.81 -18.33 -10.19
N PHE A 126 21.70 -17.57 -10.24
CA PHE A 126 21.74 -16.11 -10.32
C PHE A 126 20.98 -15.35 -9.23
N TYR A 127 20.03 -16.01 -8.54
CA TYR A 127 19.11 -15.37 -7.59
C TYR A 127 19.10 -16.01 -6.18
N ALA A 128 19.99 -16.96 -5.94
CA ALA A 128 20.22 -17.62 -4.65
C ALA A 128 21.74 -17.64 -4.32
N PRO A 129 22.12 -17.80 -3.04
CA PRO A 129 23.51 -18.03 -2.68
C PRO A 129 23.96 -19.44 -3.10
N ALA A 130 25.27 -19.66 -3.16
CA ALA A 130 25.83 -20.99 -3.38
C ALA A 130 25.66 -21.91 -2.15
N ASP A 131 25.69 -21.33 -0.94
CA ASP A 131 25.49 -22.00 0.34
C ASP A 131 24.46 -21.22 1.18
N ASP A 132 23.41 -21.91 1.63
CA ASP A 132 22.36 -21.33 2.47
C ASP A 132 22.81 -21.04 3.90
N GLU A 133 23.81 -21.79 4.40
CA GLU A 133 24.34 -21.65 5.75
C GLU A 133 25.35 -20.50 5.83
N ASN A 134 26.21 -20.37 4.82
CA ASN A 134 27.28 -19.38 4.76
C ASN A 134 27.24 -18.50 3.48
N PRO A 135 26.14 -17.76 3.23
CA PRO A 135 26.03 -16.94 2.02
C PRO A 135 26.98 -15.74 2.04
N ASP A 136 27.58 -15.41 0.89
CA ASP A 136 28.25 -14.12 0.71
C ASP A 136 27.20 -13.01 0.56
N THR A 137 26.79 -12.49 1.70
CA THR A 137 25.80 -11.41 1.78
C THR A 137 26.19 -10.11 1.05
N ARG A 138 27.46 -9.95 0.64
CA ARG A 138 27.93 -8.80 -0.11
C ARG A 138 27.79 -9.02 -1.61
N ASN A 139 28.12 -10.21 -2.10
CA ASN A 139 28.25 -10.46 -3.53
C ASN A 139 27.17 -11.37 -4.13
N GLU A 140 26.47 -12.15 -3.31
CA GLU A 140 25.41 -13.05 -3.76
C GLU A 140 24.02 -12.46 -3.57
N ARG A 141 23.10 -12.89 -4.45
CA ARG A 141 21.68 -12.55 -4.31
C ARG A 141 21.01 -13.60 -3.45
N MET A 142 20.19 -13.15 -2.51
CA MET A 142 19.46 -14.03 -1.59
C MET A 142 17.97 -13.78 -1.76
N PHE A 143 17.44 -13.87 -2.99
CA PHE A 143 15.99 -13.85 -3.20
C PHE A 143 15.35 -15.16 -2.74
N TYR A 144 16.08 -16.25 -2.91
CA TYR A 144 15.68 -17.60 -2.50
C TYR A 144 16.81 -18.26 -1.74
N THR A 145 16.48 -19.29 -0.96
CA THR A 145 17.47 -20.28 -0.55
C THR A 145 17.95 -21.06 -1.78
N ASN A 146 19.19 -21.55 -1.77
CA ASN A 146 19.74 -22.42 -2.80
C ASN A 146 18.81 -23.63 -2.99
N HIS A 147 18.35 -24.22 -1.89
CA HIS A 147 17.38 -25.32 -1.93
C HIS A 147 16.11 -24.96 -2.73
N ASN A 148 15.41 -23.89 -2.35
CA ASN A 148 14.16 -23.50 -3.02
C ASN A 148 14.39 -23.05 -4.46
N ALA A 149 15.53 -22.42 -4.74
CA ALA A 149 15.88 -22.02 -6.09
C ALA A 149 16.09 -23.23 -7.03
N ARG A 150 16.73 -24.30 -6.53
CA ARG A 150 16.87 -25.57 -7.25
C ARG A 150 15.52 -26.25 -7.50
N ARG A 151 14.62 -26.24 -6.50
CA ARG A 151 13.24 -26.73 -6.67
C ARG A 151 12.50 -25.96 -7.76
N ILE A 152 12.58 -24.62 -7.76
CA ILE A 152 11.97 -23.78 -8.80
C ILE A 152 12.54 -24.14 -10.18
N ASP A 153 13.87 -24.25 -10.32
CA ASP A 153 14.54 -24.62 -11.57
C ASP A 153 14.06 -25.98 -12.11
N ALA A 154 14.02 -27.00 -11.24
CA ALA A 154 13.58 -28.35 -11.59
C ALA A 154 12.11 -28.39 -12.01
N ILE A 155 11.22 -27.88 -11.17
CA ILE A 155 9.77 -27.91 -11.41
C ILE A 155 9.41 -27.12 -12.66
N ARG A 156 9.95 -25.91 -12.81
CA ARG A 156 9.64 -25.05 -13.95
C ARG A 156 10.12 -25.65 -15.27
N THR A 157 11.30 -26.28 -15.28
CA THR A 157 11.83 -26.97 -16.45
C THR A 157 10.98 -28.17 -16.83
N GLU A 158 10.50 -28.93 -15.84
CA GLU A 158 9.63 -30.08 -16.09
C GLU A 158 8.24 -29.66 -16.60
N ILE A 159 7.66 -28.56 -16.08
CA ILE A 159 6.43 -27.97 -16.63
C ILE A 159 6.61 -27.60 -18.13
N GLU A 160 7.76 -27.05 -18.53
CA GLU A 160 8.03 -26.75 -19.94
C GLU A 160 8.15 -28.01 -20.79
N ARG A 161 8.80 -29.06 -20.26
CA ARG A 161 8.90 -30.36 -20.93
C ARG A 161 7.52 -30.99 -21.13
N TRP A 162 6.64 -30.89 -20.14
CA TRP A 162 5.27 -31.42 -20.24
C TRP A 162 4.47 -30.69 -21.31
N ARG A 163 4.56 -29.35 -21.38
CA ARG A 163 3.91 -28.55 -22.42
C ARG A 163 4.46 -28.89 -23.82
N THR A 164 5.77 -28.90 -23.99
CA THR A 164 6.42 -29.17 -25.30
C THR A 164 6.17 -30.57 -25.82
N ARG A 165 5.99 -31.55 -24.92
CA ARG A 165 5.61 -32.93 -25.28
C ARG A 165 4.10 -33.14 -25.43
N GLY A 166 3.29 -32.09 -25.27
CA GLY A 166 1.83 -32.19 -25.36
C GLY A 166 1.17 -32.99 -24.24
N LEU A 167 1.85 -33.17 -23.10
CA LEU A 167 1.30 -33.89 -21.95
C LEU A 167 0.19 -33.08 -21.26
N ILE A 168 0.33 -31.75 -21.28
CA ILE A 168 -0.64 -30.77 -20.78
C ILE A 168 -0.93 -29.75 -21.88
N ASP A 169 -2.16 -29.23 -21.90
CA ASP A 169 -2.55 -28.15 -22.80
C ASP A 169 -2.18 -26.76 -22.22
N ARG A 170 -2.66 -25.70 -22.86
CA ARG A 170 -2.43 -24.32 -22.42
C ARG A 170 -2.99 -24.05 -21.02
N ASP A 171 -4.17 -24.56 -20.70
CA ASP A 171 -4.83 -24.28 -19.42
C ASP A 171 -4.17 -25.08 -18.29
N GLY A 172 -3.80 -26.34 -18.54
CA GLY A 172 -3.00 -27.14 -17.62
C GLY A 172 -1.61 -26.55 -17.37
N TYR A 173 -0.98 -26.00 -18.40
CA TYR A 173 0.28 -25.26 -18.27
C TYR A 173 0.15 -24.01 -17.40
N LEU A 174 -0.85 -23.16 -17.67
CA LEU A 174 -1.09 -21.94 -16.89
C LEU A 174 -1.47 -22.25 -15.44
N TYR A 175 -2.23 -23.32 -15.21
CA TYR A 175 -2.56 -23.80 -13.86
C TYR A 175 -1.30 -24.17 -13.06
N LEU A 176 -0.44 -25.02 -13.61
CA LEU A 176 0.79 -25.45 -12.92
C LEU A 176 1.77 -24.29 -12.72
N LEU A 177 1.89 -23.42 -13.73
CA LEU A 177 2.75 -22.25 -13.64
C LEU A 177 2.26 -21.24 -12.60
N ALA A 178 0.94 -21.01 -12.50
CA ALA A 178 0.36 -20.18 -11.45
C ALA A 178 0.64 -20.77 -10.05
N SER A 179 0.47 -22.09 -9.88
CA SER A 179 0.81 -22.77 -8.62
C SER A 179 2.27 -22.55 -8.23
N LEU A 180 3.21 -22.74 -9.16
CA LEU A 180 4.63 -22.46 -8.92
C LEU A 180 4.91 -20.99 -8.58
N ILE A 181 4.29 -20.04 -9.30
CA ILE A 181 4.47 -18.60 -9.04
C ILE A 181 3.99 -18.23 -7.63
N TYR A 182 2.89 -18.82 -7.15
CA TYR A 182 2.42 -18.59 -5.78
C TYR A 182 3.43 -19.10 -4.74
N GLU A 183 4.00 -20.28 -4.94
CA GLU A 183 5.05 -20.81 -4.04
C GLU A 183 6.32 -19.95 -4.11
N ALA A 184 6.80 -19.63 -5.30
CA ALA A 184 7.96 -18.77 -5.49
C ALA A 184 7.75 -17.37 -4.90
N ALA A 185 6.53 -16.82 -4.92
CA ALA A 185 6.22 -15.57 -4.24
C ALA A 185 6.17 -15.73 -2.71
N THR A 186 5.67 -16.87 -2.24
CA THR A 186 5.51 -17.18 -0.82
C THR A 186 6.85 -17.43 -0.15
N HIS A 187 7.82 -18.07 -0.81
CA HIS A 187 9.11 -18.44 -0.20
C HIS A 187 10.24 -17.43 -0.46
N ALA A 188 9.96 -16.31 -1.14
CA ALA A 188 10.96 -15.29 -1.44
C ALA A 188 11.43 -14.49 -0.21
N ASN A 189 12.73 -14.25 -0.08
CA ASN A 189 13.36 -13.42 0.96
C ASN A 189 13.27 -11.92 0.64
N THR A 190 12.05 -11.42 0.49
CA THR A 190 11.74 -10.02 0.20
C THR A 190 10.68 -9.46 1.15
N SER A 191 10.47 -8.14 1.10
CA SER A 191 9.38 -7.46 1.81
C SER A 191 8.07 -7.37 1.00
N GLY A 192 7.87 -8.29 0.03
CA GLY A 192 6.72 -8.30 -0.87
C GLY A 192 6.92 -7.59 -2.21
N VAL A 193 8.16 -7.18 -2.51
CA VAL A 193 8.60 -6.66 -3.82
C VAL A 193 9.96 -7.27 -4.16
N PHE A 194 10.18 -7.62 -5.42
CA PHE A 194 11.37 -8.27 -5.95
C PHE A 194 12.44 -7.27 -6.42
N LYS A 195 12.22 -5.97 -6.25
CA LYS A 195 13.25 -4.96 -6.51
C LYS A 195 14.42 -5.02 -5.52
N GLY A 196 14.28 -5.75 -4.41
CA GLY A 196 15.36 -6.02 -3.47
C GLY A 196 15.04 -7.15 -2.51
N PHE A 197 16.10 -7.72 -1.93
CA PHE A 197 16.07 -8.82 -0.97
C PHE A 197 16.72 -8.40 0.35
N HIS A 198 16.43 -9.17 1.41
CA HIS A 198 17.01 -8.91 2.73
C HIS A 198 18.51 -9.26 2.78
N ASN A 199 19.26 -8.56 3.64
CA ASN A 199 20.65 -8.92 3.91
C ASN A 199 20.68 -10.13 4.85
N GLY A 200 21.06 -11.29 4.33
CA GLY A 200 20.79 -12.59 4.96
C GLY A 200 19.32 -12.99 4.85
N PHE A 201 19.00 -14.21 5.29
CA PHE A 201 17.62 -14.70 5.31
C PHE A 201 16.83 -14.17 6.51
N GLY A 202 15.60 -13.73 6.27
CA GLY A 202 14.68 -13.26 7.30
C GLY A 202 14.95 -11.84 7.83
N GLY A 203 15.94 -11.14 7.26
CA GLY A 203 16.35 -9.80 7.71
C GLY A 203 16.87 -9.78 9.15
N ARG A 204 16.93 -8.59 9.76
CA ARG A 204 17.51 -8.42 11.12
C ARG A 204 16.73 -9.14 12.22
N GLY A 205 15.41 -9.28 12.06
CA GLY A 205 14.53 -9.88 13.06
C GLY A 205 14.37 -11.41 12.91
N LYS A 206 14.76 -11.99 11.77
CA LYS A 206 14.59 -13.43 11.46
C LYS A 206 13.14 -13.94 11.53
N ASP A 207 12.15 -13.05 11.62
CA ASP A 207 10.71 -13.38 11.81
C ASP A 207 10.09 -14.16 10.63
N ALA A 208 10.73 -14.16 9.46
CA ALA A 208 10.22 -14.78 8.24
C ALA A 208 10.95 -16.07 7.84
N LEU A 209 11.83 -16.62 8.69
CA LEU A 209 12.65 -17.79 8.35
C LEU A 209 11.81 -19.02 8.01
N GLY A 210 10.79 -19.35 8.81
CA GLY A 210 9.94 -20.52 8.54
C GLY A 210 9.25 -20.46 7.17
N ARG A 211 8.89 -19.25 6.71
CA ARG A 211 8.37 -19.04 5.36
C ARG A 211 9.48 -19.17 4.30
N ILE A 212 10.64 -18.55 4.51
CA ILE A 212 11.73 -18.52 3.51
C ILE A 212 12.37 -19.89 3.29
N PHE A 213 12.51 -20.67 4.37
CA PHE A 213 13.08 -22.02 4.37
C PHE A 213 12.04 -23.12 4.18
N GLY A 214 10.74 -22.79 4.15
CA GLY A 214 9.72 -23.76 3.78
C GLY A 214 9.91 -24.20 2.32
N ASP A 215 9.66 -25.47 2.05
CA ASP A 215 9.88 -26.07 0.74
C ASP A 215 8.92 -25.50 -0.31
N VAL A 216 9.47 -25.12 -1.48
CA VAL A 216 8.68 -24.85 -2.66
C VAL A 216 8.08 -26.16 -3.18
N ALA A 217 6.79 -26.36 -2.94
CA ALA A 217 6.02 -27.50 -3.42
C ALA A 217 4.64 -27.04 -3.93
N LEU A 218 4.31 -27.41 -5.17
CA LEU A 218 3.05 -27.05 -5.80
C LEU A 218 1.89 -27.71 -5.05
N THR A 219 0.84 -26.94 -4.82
CA THR A 219 -0.42 -27.43 -4.25
C THR A 219 -1.56 -27.17 -5.24
N PRO A 220 -2.71 -27.86 -5.06
CA PRO A 220 -3.92 -27.52 -5.79
C PRO A 220 -4.28 -26.03 -5.64
N LEU A 221 -4.82 -25.45 -6.70
CA LEU A 221 -5.40 -24.11 -6.69
C LEU A 221 -6.86 -24.20 -6.30
N THR A 222 -7.31 -23.28 -5.46
CA THR A 222 -8.72 -23.18 -5.11
C THR A 222 -9.48 -22.56 -6.28
N LEU A 223 -10.29 -23.38 -6.97
CA LEU A 223 -11.17 -22.95 -8.05
C LEU A 223 -12.56 -22.57 -7.51
N HIS A 224 -13.35 -21.86 -8.32
CA HIS A 224 -14.70 -21.45 -7.98
C HIS A 224 -15.69 -21.88 -9.04
N ASP A 225 -16.80 -22.48 -8.60
CA ASP A 225 -17.94 -22.77 -9.45
C ASP A 225 -18.75 -21.48 -9.67
N GLY A 226 -18.47 -20.83 -10.79
CA GLY A 226 -19.09 -19.58 -11.19
C GLY A 226 -18.79 -19.29 -12.67
N PRO A 227 -19.43 -18.25 -13.25
CA PRO A 227 -19.31 -17.98 -14.68
C PRO A 227 -17.86 -17.91 -15.13
N ARG A 228 -17.56 -18.60 -16.24
CA ARG A 228 -16.21 -18.55 -16.82
C ARG A 228 -15.96 -17.15 -17.36
N GLY A 229 -14.76 -16.66 -17.07
CA GLY A 229 -14.23 -15.40 -17.55
C GLY A 229 -13.08 -15.60 -18.53
N ASN A 230 -12.48 -14.48 -18.92
CA ASN A 230 -11.28 -14.43 -19.76
C ASN A 230 -10.22 -13.54 -19.11
N VAL A 231 -8.96 -13.77 -19.45
CA VAL A 231 -7.83 -12.96 -19.00
C VAL A 231 -7.03 -12.53 -20.23
N SER A 232 -6.75 -11.23 -20.35
CA SER A 232 -5.89 -10.67 -21.40
C SER A 232 -4.60 -10.10 -20.80
N GLN A 233 -3.56 -10.04 -21.63
CA GLN A 233 -2.30 -9.41 -21.27
C GLN A 233 -2.02 -8.19 -22.16
N MET A 234 -2.63 -7.05 -21.85
CA MET A 234 -2.56 -5.85 -22.70
C MET A 234 -2.43 -4.56 -21.88
N ASP A 235 -1.93 -3.51 -22.53
CA ASP A 235 -2.13 -2.15 -22.04
C ASP A 235 -3.64 -1.84 -21.93
N ALA A 236 -4.07 -1.28 -20.80
CA ALA A 236 -5.50 -1.08 -20.52
C ALA A 236 -6.17 -0.15 -21.54
N ASN A 237 -5.48 0.92 -21.97
CA ASN A 237 -6.02 1.84 -22.98
C ASN A 237 -6.11 1.17 -24.36
N MET A 238 -5.16 0.30 -24.70
CA MET A 238 -5.24 -0.52 -25.92
C MET A 238 -6.42 -1.49 -25.87
N LEU A 239 -6.60 -2.22 -24.76
CA LEU A 239 -7.69 -3.18 -24.61
C LEU A 239 -9.05 -2.54 -24.83
N VAL A 240 -9.30 -1.39 -24.19
CA VAL A 240 -10.58 -0.67 -24.31
C VAL A 240 -10.85 -0.22 -25.74
N ARG A 241 -9.81 0.18 -26.49
CA ARG A 241 -9.96 0.53 -27.90
C ARG A 241 -10.30 -0.68 -28.77
N GLU A 242 -9.67 -1.82 -28.52
CA GLU A 242 -9.96 -3.06 -29.27
C GLU A 242 -11.34 -3.63 -28.94
N HIS A 243 -11.83 -3.40 -27.72
CA HIS A 243 -13.14 -3.86 -27.25
C HIS A 243 -14.24 -2.80 -27.38
N ALA A 244 -14.05 -1.74 -28.17
CA ALA A 244 -14.98 -0.61 -28.28
C ALA A 244 -16.44 -1.01 -28.63
N GLY A 245 -16.63 -2.16 -29.28
CA GLY A 245 -17.97 -2.71 -29.61
C GLY A 245 -18.66 -3.49 -28.49
N GLY A 246 -17.94 -3.92 -27.45
CA GLY A 246 -18.49 -4.65 -26.31
C GLY A 246 -19.01 -3.70 -25.24
N ARG A 247 -20.20 -3.98 -24.68
CA ARG A 247 -20.70 -3.28 -23.48
C ARG A 247 -20.46 -4.15 -22.25
N THR A 248 -19.88 -3.57 -21.21
CA THR A 248 -19.76 -4.22 -19.89
C THR A 248 -20.72 -3.57 -18.89
N ASP A 249 -21.23 -4.34 -17.93
CA ASP A 249 -22.10 -3.79 -16.89
C ASP A 249 -21.31 -2.98 -15.88
N ILE A 250 -20.19 -3.53 -15.37
CA ILE A 250 -19.27 -2.84 -14.47
C ILE A 250 -17.84 -2.91 -15.00
N ALA A 251 -17.20 -1.77 -15.22
CA ALA A 251 -15.75 -1.70 -15.40
C ALA A 251 -15.07 -1.22 -14.12
N TYR A 252 -14.11 -1.98 -13.63
CA TYR A 252 -13.30 -1.67 -12.46
C TYR A 252 -11.90 -1.23 -12.87
N ILE A 253 -11.45 -0.13 -12.28
CA ILE A 253 -10.21 0.55 -12.61
C ILE A 253 -9.44 0.80 -11.31
N ASP A 254 -8.26 0.17 -11.18
CA ASP A 254 -7.33 0.35 -10.07
C ASP A 254 -5.93 0.62 -10.62
N PRO A 255 -5.71 1.80 -11.23
CA PRO A 255 -4.47 2.07 -11.94
C PRO A 255 -3.33 2.26 -10.93
N PRO A 256 -2.07 2.09 -11.35
CA PRO A 256 -0.93 2.47 -10.53
C PRO A 256 -1.05 3.91 -10.01
N TYR A 257 -1.03 4.07 -8.68
CA TYR A 257 -1.20 5.38 -8.03
C TYR A 257 0.14 6.02 -7.61
N ASN A 258 1.28 5.39 -7.93
CA ASN A 258 2.60 5.89 -7.57
C ASN A 258 3.64 5.52 -8.64
N GLN A 259 4.88 6.00 -8.46
CA GLN A 259 5.98 5.85 -9.40
C GLN A 259 6.60 4.44 -9.47
N HIS A 260 6.05 3.45 -8.76
CA HIS A 260 6.57 2.09 -8.73
C HIS A 260 6.12 1.30 -9.95
N GLN A 261 7.06 1.08 -10.89
CA GLN A 261 6.86 0.26 -12.08
C GLN A 261 6.77 -1.23 -11.72
N TYR A 262 5.63 -1.87 -12.00
CA TYR A 262 5.36 -3.26 -11.60
C TYR A 262 6.30 -4.25 -12.27
N GLY A 263 6.56 -4.14 -13.58
CA GLY A 263 7.54 -5.01 -14.27
C GLY A 263 8.93 -5.01 -13.65
N SER A 264 9.38 -3.87 -13.09
CA SER A 264 10.66 -3.81 -12.35
C SER A 264 10.56 -4.32 -10.90
N ASN A 265 9.41 -4.13 -10.24
CA ASN A 265 9.21 -4.52 -8.84
C ASN A 265 8.85 -5.99 -8.67
N TYR A 266 8.32 -6.63 -9.70
CA TYR A 266 7.91 -8.04 -9.71
C TYR A 266 8.66 -8.83 -10.80
N HIS A 267 9.80 -8.31 -11.26
CA HIS A 267 10.54 -8.86 -12.39
C HIS A 267 10.84 -10.35 -12.26
N LEU A 268 11.12 -10.84 -11.05
CA LEU A 268 11.48 -12.23 -10.80
C LEU A 268 10.30 -13.19 -11.04
N LEU A 269 9.07 -12.71 -10.83
CA LEU A 269 7.87 -13.49 -11.17
C LEU A 269 7.76 -13.66 -12.69
N ASN A 270 8.05 -12.61 -13.48
CA ASN A 270 8.14 -12.72 -14.94
C ASN A 270 9.32 -13.58 -15.38
N THR A 271 10.47 -13.51 -14.69
CA THR A 271 11.62 -14.40 -14.95
C THR A 271 11.22 -15.87 -14.81
N ILE A 272 10.46 -16.23 -13.77
CA ILE A 272 9.96 -17.60 -13.57
C ILE A 272 8.86 -17.94 -14.59
N ALA A 273 7.94 -17.02 -14.86
CA ALA A 273 6.82 -17.23 -15.76
C ALA A 273 7.26 -17.44 -17.22
N LEU A 274 8.09 -16.51 -17.75
CA LEU A 274 8.56 -16.54 -19.14
C LEU A 274 9.60 -17.63 -19.37
N TRP A 275 10.47 -17.87 -18.38
CA TRP A 275 11.52 -18.89 -18.43
C TRP A 275 12.47 -18.77 -19.64
N ASP A 276 12.64 -17.54 -20.12
CA ASP A 276 13.47 -17.17 -21.27
C ASP A 276 14.96 -16.96 -20.90
N LYS A 277 15.29 -17.16 -19.62
CA LYS A 277 16.66 -17.16 -19.05
C LYS A 277 17.56 -16.02 -19.58
N PRO A 278 17.17 -14.73 -19.42
CA PRO A 278 17.99 -13.61 -19.89
C PRO A 278 19.38 -13.61 -19.24
N THR A 279 20.40 -13.11 -19.95
CA THR A 279 21.75 -13.06 -19.40
C THR A 279 21.83 -12.16 -18.16
N VAL A 280 22.40 -12.69 -17.08
CA VAL A 280 22.54 -12.03 -15.78
C VAL A 280 23.95 -12.27 -15.23
N ASN A 281 24.55 -11.25 -14.62
CA ASN A 281 25.79 -11.44 -13.86
C ASN A 281 25.48 -12.21 -12.57
N ARG A 282 26.20 -13.31 -12.33
CA ARG A 282 26.13 -14.07 -11.07
C ARG A 282 26.36 -13.15 -9.87
N ASP A 283 27.44 -12.40 -9.91
CA ASP A 283 27.87 -11.54 -8.81
C ASP A 283 27.26 -10.13 -8.85
N ILE A 284 27.05 -9.55 -7.67
CA ILE A 284 26.61 -8.16 -7.52
C ILE A 284 27.76 -7.21 -7.86
N TYR A 285 28.99 -7.54 -7.48
CA TYR A 285 30.20 -6.77 -7.77
C TYR A 285 31.07 -7.54 -8.76
N VAL A 286 31.43 -6.86 -9.85
CA VAL A 286 32.36 -7.39 -10.87
C VAL A 286 33.52 -6.42 -10.97
N ASN A 287 34.76 -6.90 -10.80
CA ASN A 287 35.97 -6.08 -10.80
C ASN A 287 35.89 -4.86 -9.86
N GLY A 288 35.35 -5.07 -8.65
CA GLY A 288 35.17 -4.02 -7.64
C GLY A 288 34.04 -3.02 -7.92
N LYS A 289 33.34 -3.11 -9.08
CA LYS A 289 32.23 -2.23 -9.44
C LYS A 289 30.90 -2.91 -9.16
N LYS A 290 30.03 -2.20 -8.45
CA LYS A 290 28.65 -2.65 -8.21
C LYS A 290 27.87 -2.64 -9.52
N THR A 291 27.32 -3.79 -9.89
CA THR A 291 26.43 -3.96 -11.05
C THR A 291 24.96 -3.88 -10.60
N ASN A 292 24.05 -4.53 -11.33
CA ASN A 292 22.63 -4.61 -10.97
C ASN A 292 22.42 -5.57 -9.78
N LYS A 293 22.31 -4.99 -8.57
CA LYS A 293 22.11 -5.74 -7.32
C LYS A 293 20.97 -6.76 -7.42
N SER A 294 19.86 -6.41 -8.05
CA SER A 294 18.67 -7.25 -8.10
C SER A 294 18.55 -8.06 -9.39
N ALA A 295 19.48 -7.90 -10.35
CA ALA A 295 19.41 -8.53 -11.66
C ALA A 295 18.03 -8.42 -12.32
N ILE A 296 17.47 -7.20 -12.29
CA ILE A 296 16.21 -6.88 -12.94
C ILE A 296 16.38 -7.07 -14.46
N ARG A 297 15.55 -7.92 -15.07
CA ARG A 297 15.52 -8.19 -16.52
C ARG A 297 15.26 -6.89 -17.31
N HIS A 298 16.14 -6.50 -18.23
CA HIS A 298 16.09 -5.19 -18.88
C HIS A 298 14.82 -4.91 -19.69
N ASP A 299 14.20 -5.96 -20.21
CA ASP A 299 12.99 -5.89 -21.01
C ASP A 299 11.72 -5.56 -20.20
N TRP A 300 11.82 -5.41 -18.87
CA TRP A 300 10.75 -4.82 -18.04
C TRP A 300 10.26 -3.47 -18.59
N ILE A 301 11.11 -2.76 -19.34
CA ILE A 301 10.77 -1.48 -19.99
C ILE A 301 9.62 -1.63 -21.00
N LYS A 302 9.40 -2.82 -21.58
CA LYS A 302 8.29 -3.09 -22.50
C LYS A 302 6.91 -2.92 -21.85
N THR A 303 6.83 -3.09 -20.53
CA THR A 303 5.60 -2.90 -19.73
C THR A 303 5.70 -1.69 -18.81
N ARG A 304 6.54 -0.70 -19.17
CA ARG A 304 6.67 0.55 -18.41
C ARG A 304 5.37 1.35 -18.51
N SER A 305 4.57 1.31 -17.45
CA SER A 305 3.26 1.96 -17.42
C SER A 305 3.39 3.49 -17.33
N GLY A 306 2.67 4.17 -18.22
CA GLY A 306 2.50 5.63 -18.17
C GLY A 306 1.66 6.11 -16.97
N TYR A 307 0.88 5.23 -16.34
CA TYR A 307 0.14 5.53 -15.11
C TYR A 307 1.08 5.72 -13.89
N CYS A 308 2.30 5.18 -13.95
CA CYS A 308 3.33 5.41 -12.93
C CYS A 308 4.09 6.74 -13.13
N SER A 309 3.65 7.64 -14.02
CA SER A 309 4.28 8.94 -14.24
C SER A 309 3.29 10.08 -14.10
N ARG A 310 3.66 11.10 -13.30
CA ARG A 310 2.86 12.33 -13.13
C ARG A 310 2.60 13.06 -14.44
N SER A 311 3.54 13.01 -15.38
CA SER A 311 3.42 13.72 -16.65
C SER A 311 2.42 13.10 -17.63
N SER A 312 2.04 11.84 -17.45
CA SER A 312 1.21 11.09 -18.41
C SER A 312 -0.03 10.44 -17.82
N ALA A 313 -0.06 10.16 -16.51
CA ALA A 313 -1.14 9.40 -15.89
C ALA A 313 -2.53 10.05 -16.06
N GLU A 314 -2.64 11.37 -15.88
CA GLU A 314 -3.91 12.09 -16.02
C GLU A 314 -4.46 12.02 -17.45
N ALA A 315 -3.61 12.27 -18.45
CA ALA A 315 -4.00 12.19 -19.86
C ALA A 315 -4.42 10.76 -20.27
N LEU A 316 -3.66 9.74 -19.84
CA LEU A 316 -4.00 8.35 -20.09
C LEU A 316 -5.31 7.94 -19.41
N PHE A 317 -5.52 8.39 -18.17
CA PHE A 317 -6.76 8.16 -17.43
C PHE A 317 -7.96 8.78 -18.15
N SER A 318 -7.86 10.04 -18.57
CA SER A 318 -8.90 10.72 -19.34
C SER A 318 -9.26 9.97 -20.63
N GLN A 319 -8.25 9.53 -21.39
CA GLN A 319 -8.45 8.73 -22.59
C GLN A 319 -9.14 7.39 -22.29
N LEU A 320 -8.76 6.73 -21.20
CA LEU A 320 -9.34 5.46 -20.78
C LEU A 320 -10.83 5.61 -20.46
N ILE A 321 -11.18 6.57 -19.58
CA ILE A 321 -12.56 6.81 -19.16
C ILE A 321 -13.46 7.18 -20.35
N THR A 322 -12.94 8.01 -21.26
CA THR A 322 -13.69 8.46 -22.44
C THR A 322 -13.96 7.31 -23.42
N SER A 323 -12.99 6.40 -23.57
CA SER A 323 -13.11 5.27 -24.51
C SER A 323 -13.96 4.11 -23.97
N LEU A 324 -14.22 4.10 -22.66
CA LEU A 324 -14.81 2.96 -21.98
C LEU A 324 -16.32 2.87 -22.18
N ASN A 325 -16.78 1.72 -22.70
CA ASN A 325 -18.19 1.39 -22.89
C ASN A 325 -18.70 0.49 -21.76
N ALA A 326 -19.03 1.09 -20.62
CA ALA A 326 -19.67 0.38 -19.51
C ALA A 326 -20.90 1.13 -18.98
N ARG A 327 -21.83 0.39 -18.35
CA ARG A 327 -22.97 0.99 -17.64
C ARG A 327 -22.51 1.68 -16.35
N TYR A 328 -21.66 1.02 -15.57
CA TYR A 328 -21.00 1.58 -14.39
C TYR A 328 -19.48 1.56 -14.54
N ILE A 329 -18.83 2.64 -14.12
CA ILE A 329 -17.37 2.70 -13.99
C ILE A 329 -17.03 2.85 -12.51
N MET A 330 -16.28 1.91 -11.97
CA MET A 330 -15.82 1.92 -10.58
C MET A 330 -14.31 2.15 -10.56
N VAL A 331 -13.87 3.22 -9.88
CA VAL A 331 -12.45 3.58 -9.81
C VAL A 331 -12.00 3.54 -8.36
N SER A 332 -11.08 2.63 -8.04
CA SER A 332 -10.41 2.62 -6.74
C SER A 332 -9.19 3.52 -6.81
N TYR A 333 -9.10 4.50 -5.91
CA TYR A 333 -7.97 5.42 -5.89
C TYR A 333 -7.59 5.85 -4.48
N SER A 334 -6.29 5.93 -4.21
CA SER A 334 -5.77 6.41 -2.93
C SER A 334 -5.57 7.92 -2.95
N THR A 335 -5.80 8.59 -1.81
CA THR A 335 -5.55 10.04 -1.64
C THR A 335 -4.11 10.49 -1.91
N ASP A 336 -3.12 9.59 -1.80
CA ASP A 336 -1.72 9.90 -2.10
C ASP A 336 -1.36 9.60 -3.58
N GLY A 337 -2.37 9.50 -4.45
CA GLY A 337 -2.21 9.13 -5.85
C GLY A 337 -1.54 10.20 -6.71
N ILE A 338 -1.00 9.78 -7.86
CA ILE A 338 -0.36 10.63 -8.86
C ILE A 338 -1.34 11.66 -9.47
N ILE A 339 -2.57 11.25 -9.76
CA ILE A 339 -3.60 12.08 -10.38
C ILE A 339 -4.35 12.79 -9.24
N PRO A 340 -4.40 14.13 -9.24
CA PRO A 340 -5.16 14.87 -8.23
C PRO A 340 -6.63 14.46 -8.22
N VAL A 341 -7.24 14.39 -7.03
CA VAL A 341 -8.66 14.02 -6.87
C VAL A 341 -9.58 14.97 -7.63
N ASP A 342 -9.27 16.28 -7.68
CA ASP A 342 -10.06 17.25 -8.43
C ASP A 342 -10.04 16.95 -9.95
N SER A 343 -8.85 16.69 -10.52
CA SER A 343 -8.71 16.27 -11.93
C SER A 343 -9.44 14.96 -12.21
N MET A 344 -9.32 13.97 -11.30
CA MET A 344 -10.04 12.70 -11.38
C MET A 344 -11.55 12.92 -11.46
N MET A 345 -12.07 13.78 -10.59
CA MET A 345 -13.48 14.13 -10.52
C MET A 345 -13.98 14.83 -11.77
N ASP A 346 -13.21 15.78 -12.31
CA ASP A 346 -13.56 16.48 -13.55
C ASP A 346 -13.65 15.50 -14.73
N ILE A 347 -12.69 14.57 -14.84
CA ILE A 347 -12.68 13.52 -15.87
C ILE A 347 -13.89 12.58 -15.73
N LEU A 348 -14.21 12.16 -14.51
CA LEU A 348 -15.32 11.23 -14.26
C LEU A 348 -16.69 11.89 -14.46
N ASN A 349 -16.87 13.14 -14.02
CA ASN A 349 -18.11 13.90 -14.20
C ASN A 349 -18.41 14.17 -15.68
N ALA A 350 -17.38 14.32 -16.51
CA ALA A 350 -17.57 14.44 -17.95
C ALA A 350 -18.19 13.17 -18.58
N ARG A 351 -18.08 12.02 -17.89
CA ARG A 351 -18.54 10.72 -18.39
C ARG A 351 -19.95 10.33 -17.94
N GLY A 352 -20.37 10.74 -16.74
CA GLY A 352 -21.67 10.40 -16.16
C GLY A 352 -21.85 10.95 -14.74
N GLU A 353 -22.96 10.59 -14.08
CA GLU A 353 -23.20 10.96 -12.68
C GLU A 353 -22.20 10.25 -11.76
N VAL A 354 -21.45 11.01 -10.96
CA VAL A 354 -20.42 10.48 -10.05
C VAL A 354 -20.94 10.45 -8.62
N SER A 355 -20.74 9.32 -7.93
CA SER A 355 -20.81 9.20 -6.48
C SER A 355 -19.49 8.65 -5.93
N ILE A 356 -19.23 8.90 -4.64
CA ILE A 356 -18.03 8.44 -3.94
C ILE A 356 -18.50 7.69 -2.71
N GLU A 357 -17.97 6.49 -2.56
CA GLU A 357 -17.89 5.83 -1.27
C GLU A 357 -16.45 5.92 -0.75
N SER A 358 -16.26 6.02 0.56
CA SER A 358 -14.92 6.05 1.16
C SER A 358 -14.81 5.13 2.36
N GLU A 359 -13.67 4.43 2.48
CA GLU A 359 -13.35 3.60 3.64
C GLU A 359 -11.92 3.89 4.14
N GLN A 360 -11.76 4.04 5.45
CA GLN A 360 -10.44 4.25 6.04
C GLN A 360 -9.68 2.93 6.15
N TYR A 361 -8.50 2.84 5.53
CA TYR A 361 -7.69 1.62 5.57
C TYR A 361 -6.25 1.83 6.08
N THR A 362 -5.69 0.82 6.75
CA THR A 362 -4.30 0.85 7.26
C THR A 362 -3.35 0.11 6.31
N ARG A 363 -2.40 0.82 5.67
CA ARG A 363 -1.40 0.23 4.75
C ARG A 363 -0.71 -1.01 5.32
N TYR A 364 -0.50 -2.03 4.48
CA TYR A 364 0.43 -3.13 4.75
C TYR A 364 1.88 -2.62 4.66
N ARG A 365 2.74 -3.01 5.62
CA ARG A 365 4.07 -2.43 5.82
C ARG A 365 5.17 -3.48 5.59
N GLY A 366 5.91 -3.34 4.50
CA GLY A 366 7.18 -4.06 4.30
C GLY A 366 8.29 -3.46 5.16
N ALA A 367 8.92 -4.29 5.98
CA ALA A 367 10.15 -4.07 6.77
C ALA A 367 10.52 -2.62 7.18
N LYS A 368 9.92 -2.17 8.29
CA LYS A 368 10.52 -1.44 9.42
C LYS A 368 9.38 -1.19 10.40
N GLN A 369 9.44 -1.83 11.56
CA GLN A 369 8.49 -1.61 12.65
C GLN A 369 8.68 -0.18 13.18
N SER A 370 7.90 0.77 12.66
CA SER A 370 7.63 2.03 13.37
C SER A 370 6.24 1.92 13.98
N ILE A 371 6.14 2.08 15.29
CA ILE A 371 4.88 1.95 16.05
C ILE A 371 3.85 3.04 15.64
N VAL A 372 4.22 4.02 14.80
CA VAL A 372 3.41 5.23 14.55
C VAL A 372 3.05 5.54 13.08
N ASN A 373 3.16 4.58 12.15
CA ASN A 373 2.57 4.76 10.81
C ASN A 373 1.10 4.31 10.74
N ARG A 374 0.22 4.82 11.60
CA ARG A 374 -1.19 4.92 11.20
C ARG A 374 -1.30 6.03 10.14
N THR A 375 -0.62 5.89 9.00
CA THR A 375 -1.07 6.55 7.77
C THR A 375 -2.35 5.85 7.42
N LYS A 376 -3.47 6.39 7.93
CA LYS A 376 -4.79 6.06 7.42
C LYS A 376 -4.80 6.60 6.00
N ASN A 377 -4.51 5.71 5.05
CA ASN A 377 -4.75 5.99 3.65
C ASN A 377 -6.24 5.79 3.44
N ILE A 378 -6.80 6.69 2.65
CA ILE A 378 -8.23 6.69 2.39
C ILE A 378 -8.35 6.22 0.98
N GLU A 379 -9.08 5.12 0.85
CA GLU A 379 -9.43 4.61 -0.45
C GLU A 379 -10.76 5.25 -0.83
N TYR A 380 -10.75 5.97 -1.94
CA TYR A 380 -11.96 6.38 -2.61
C TYR A 380 -12.36 5.31 -3.60
N LEU A 381 -13.65 5.00 -3.59
CA LEU A 381 -14.29 4.25 -4.65
C LEU A 381 -15.25 5.21 -5.35
N PHE A 382 -14.80 5.75 -6.48
CA PHE A 382 -15.64 6.56 -7.36
C PHE A 382 -16.52 5.64 -8.18
N ILE A 383 -17.79 5.96 -8.30
CA ILE A 383 -18.77 5.21 -9.08
C ILE A 383 -19.39 6.17 -10.07
N VAL A 384 -19.32 5.85 -11.36
CA VAL A 384 -19.91 6.63 -12.44
C VAL A 384 -21.07 5.86 -13.05
N ASP A 385 -22.29 6.41 -13.00
CA ASP A 385 -23.44 5.94 -13.77
C ASP A 385 -23.43 6.62 -15.14
N THR A 386 -23.03 5.91 -16.19
CA THR A 386 -22.83 6.48 -17.54
C THR A 386 -24.12 6.79 -18.28
N LYS A 387 -25.28 6.45 -17.70
CA LYS A 387 -26.61 6.73 -18.26
C LYS A 387 -27.28 7.92 -17.60
N LYS A 388 -26.68 8.46 -16.55
CA LYS A 388 -27.12 9.68 -15.88
C LYS A 388 -26.13 10.79 -16.17
N HIS A 389 -26.61 12.03 -16.09
CA HIS A 389 -25.77 13.21 -16.22
C HIS A 389 -25.75 13.95 -14.89
N SER A 390 -24.55 14.34 -14.46
CA SER A 390 -24.43 15.28 -13.34
C SER A 390 -25.05 16.62 -13.74
N THR A 391 -25.90 17.17 -12.89
CA THR A 391 -26.30 18.58 -13.01
C THR A 391 -25.16 19.46 -12.51
N ALA A 392 -25.06 20.71 -12.99
CA ALA A 392 -24.04 21.64 -12.51
C ALA A 392 -24.11 21.83 -10.97
N ASN A 393 -25.33 21.84 -10.42
CA ASN A 393 -25.56 21.97 -8.98
C ASN A 393 -25.17 20.71 -8.20
N SER A 394 -25.51 19.51 -8.69
CA SER A 394 -25.11 18.26 -8.02
C SER A 394 -23.60 18.07 -8.05
N THR A 395 -22.94 18.43 -9.16
CA THR A 395 -21.48 18.41 -9.31
C THR A 395 -20.82 19.36 -8.30
N ALA A 396 -21.30 20.60 -8.21
CA ALA A 396 -20.75 21.60 -7.30
C ALA A 396 -20.92 21.19 -5.82
N SER A 397 -22.11 20.71 -5.44
CA SER A 397 -22.36 20.20 -4.08
C SER A 397 -21.44 19.02 -3.75
N PHE A 398 -21.34 18.07 -4.66
CA PHE A 398 -20.54 16.87 -4.47
C PHE A 398 -19.03 17.14 -4.36
N MET A 399 -18.50 18.04 -5.19
CA MET A 399 -17.10 18.48 -5.08
C MET A 399 -16.85 19.20 -3.76
N THR A 400 -17.82 20.00 -3.30
CA THR A 400 -17.75 20.69 -2.00
C THR A 400 -17.72 19.68 -0.85
N ASP A 401 -18.57 18.65 -0.89
CA ASP A 401 -18.61 17.58 0.12
C ASP A 401 -17.33 16.73 0.12
N THR A 402 -16.81 16.39 -1.05
CA THR A 402 -15.54 15.67 -1.20
C THR A 402 -14.37 16.47 -0.64
N LEU A 403 -14.34 17.78 -0.89
CA LEU A 403 -13.31 18.68 -0.40
C LEU A 403 -13.38 18.87 1.11
N ARG A 404 -14.60 18.97 1.69
CA ARG A 404 -14.82 18.94 3.14
C ARG A 404 -14.30 17.64 3.75
N GLU A 405 -14.58 16.51 3.12
CA GLU A 405 -14.11 15.21 3.59
C GLU A 405 -12.58 15.15 3.52
N ASN A 406 -11.95 15.56 2.41
CA ASN A 406 -10.48 15.68 2.29
C ASN A 406 -9.87 16.55 3.40
N ILE A 407 -10.45 17.73 3.67
CA ILE A 407 -10.02 18.61 4.77
C ILE A 407 -10.15 17.90 6.12
N ARG A 408 -11.32 17.32 6.42
CA ARG A 408 -11.57 16.56 7.66
C ARG A 408 -10.52 15.50 7.88
N LEU A 409 -10.17 14.79 6.81
CA LEU A 409 -9.22 13.70 6.80
C LEU A 409 -7.77 14.17 6.93
N ALA A 410 -7.39 15.25 6.25
CA ALA A 410 -6.07 15.87 6.37
C ALA A 410 -5.80 16.46 7.76
N LEU A 411 -6.83 16.96 8.44
CA LEU A 411 -6.76 17.45 9.83
C LEU A 411 -6.46 16.35 10.87
N HIS A 412 -6.55 15.05 10.51
CA HIS A 412 -6.04 13.97 11.35
C HIS A 412 -4.51 13.83 11.30
N ARG A 413 -3.83 14.56 10.40
CA ARG A 413 -2.36 14.66 10.31
C ARG A 413 -1.84 15.74 11.28
N THR A 414 -0.53 15.77 11.56
CA THR A 414 0.06 16.83 12.40
C THR A 414 0.20 18.11 11.59
N PHE A 415 -0.25 19.24 12.16
CA PHE A 415 -0.31 20.55 11.52
C PHE A 415 0.66 21.53 12.18
N CYS A 416 1.27 22.44 11.41
CA CYS A 416 2.02 23.57 11.96
C CYS A 416 1.73 24.82 11.14
N CYS A 417 1.09 25.82 11.74
CA CYS A 417 1.00 27.16 11.17
C CYS A 417 1.67 28.17 12.11
N ASP A 418 2.15 29.28 11.55
CA ASP A 418 2.86 30.30 12.30
C ASP A 418 1.95 31.33 13.01
N SER A 419 0.62 31.16 12.93
CA SER A 419 -0.39 32.11 13.44
C SER A 419 -1.42 31.44 14.36
N ASP A 420 -1.84 32.16 15.41
CA ASP A 420 -2.92 31.79 16.35
C ASP A 420 -4.33 32.02 15.76
N THR A 421 -4.38 32.78 14.65
CA THR A 421 -5.58 33.02 13.87
C THR A 421 -5.32 32.63 12.43
N LEU A 422 -6.14 31.74 11.88
CA LEU A 422 -6.09 31.41 10.47
C LEU A 422 -7.10 32.24 9.72
N VAL A 423 -6.62 33.21 8.95
CA VAL A 423 -7.44 34.06 8.09
C VAL A 423 -7.26 33.62 6.65
N PHE A 424 -8.33 33.15 6.03
CA PHE A 424 -8.37 32.85 4.61
C PHE A 424 -9.27 33.87 3.93
N THR A 425 -8.71 34.61 2.98
CA THR A 425 -9.45 35.57 2.17
C THR A 425 -9.51 35.05 0.73
N SER A 426 -10.70 34.71 0.27
CA SER A 426 -10.99 34.68 -1.16
C SER A 426 -11.73 35.98 -1.53
N LYS A 427 -11.74 36.36 -2.82
CA LYS A 427 -12.32 37.63 -3.31
C LYS A 427 -13.82 37.84 -2.97
N ALA A 428 -14.49 36.90 -2.32
CA ALA A 428 -15.90 37.02 -1.95
C ALA A 428 -16.22 36.75 -0.46
N LEU A 429 -15.35 36.15 0.35
CA LEU A 429 -15.61 35.87 1.79
C LEU A 429 -14.29 35.69 2.56
N SER A 430 -14.22 36.27 3.76
CA SER A 430 -13.14 36.07 4.73
C SER A 430 -13.56 35.05 5.79
N LEU A 431 -12.85 33.93 5.88
CA LEU A 431 -13.01 32.98 6.98
C LEU A 431 -11.88 33.18 7.98
N THR A 432 -12.23 33.61 9.19
CA THR A 432 -11.32 33.74 10.31
C THR A 432 -11.59 32.60 11.28
N ILE A 433 -10.61 31.73 11.50
CA ILE A 433 -10.67 30.70 12.53
C ILE A 433 -9.74 31.15 13.65
N GLU A 434 -10.33 31.61 14.75
CA GLU A 434 -9.61 31.86 16.00
C GLU A 434 -9.35 30.53 16.68
N LEU A 435 -8.08 30.19 16.87
CA LEU A 435 -7.69 28.95 17.54
C LEU A 435 -7.45 29.31 19.00
N ALA A 436 -8.12 28.60 19.91
CA ALA A 436 -7.97 28.87 21.34
C ALA A 436 -6.50 28.79 21.80
N PHE A 437 -5.70 27.91 21.18
CA PHE A 437 -4.23 27.86 21.24
C PHE A 437 -3.69 27.29 19.93
N GLY A 438 -2.42 27.61 19.60
CA GLY A 438 -1.72 27.13 18.41
C GLY A 438 -1.99 25.66 18.05
N LEU A 439 -2.12 25.39 16.76
CA LEU A 439 -2.81 24.21 16.20
C LEU A 439 -2.39 22.86 16.81
N HIS A 440 -3.29 22.29 17.61
CA HIS A 440 -3.26 20.90 18.02
C HIS A 440 -4.31 20.09 17.27
N ALA A 441 -4.11 18.77 17.18
CA ALA A 441 -5.04 17.80 16.58
C ALA A 441 -6.49 17.84 17.16
N LYS A 442 -6.71 18.60 18.24
CA LYS A 442 -8.01 18.84 18.89
C LYS A 442 -8.91 19.83 18.13
N ASN A 443 -8.38 20.66 17.22
CA ASN A 443 -9.17 21.70 16.54
C ASN A 443 -9.85 21.20 15.26
N SER A 444 -9.72 19.90 14.94
CA SER A 444 -10.36 19.31 13.76
C SER A 444 -11.89 19.48 13.77
N LYS A 445 -12.52 19.38 14.94
CA LYS A 445 -13.97 19.57 15.08
C LYS A 445 -14.37 21.03 14.86
N GLU A 446 -13.61 21.97 15.41
CA GLU A 446 -13.85 23.42 15.28
C GLU A 446 -13.64 23.89 13.84
N ILE A 447 -12.57 23.45 13.18
CA ILE A 447 -12.30 23.79 11.77
C ILE A 447 -13.41 23.21 10.88
N MET A 448 -13.83 21.97 11.12
CA MET A 448 -14.94 21.36 10.36
C MET A 448 -16.29 22.04 10.60
N GLN A 449 -16.53 22.55 11.82
CA GLN A 449 -17.71 23.37 12.10
C GLN A 449 -17.65 24.73 11.40
N ALA A 450 -16.49 25.39 11.40
CA ALA A 450 -16.29 26.68 10.75
C ALA A 450 -16.45 26.60 9.22
N VAL A 451 -16.14 25.46 8.60
CA VAL A 451 -16.25 25.28 7.14
C VAL A 451 -17.48 24.51 6.67
N ALA A 452 -18.41 24.20 7.58
CA ALA A 452 -19.64 23.45 7.24
C ALA A 452 -20.46 24.15 6.15
N GLY A 453 -20.49 25.49 6.15
CA GLY A 453 -21.17 26.33 5.15
C GLY A 453 -20.24 26.99 4.14
N ALA A 454 -18.95 26.67 4.13
CA ALA A 454 -17.98 27.32 3.24
C ALA A 454 -18.20 26.93 1.78
N ASP A 455 -17.99 27.90 0.88
CA ASP A 455 -18.03 27.68 -0.57
C ASP A 455 -16.77 26.93 -1.06
N ARG A 456 -16.82 26.48 -2.32
CA ARG A 456 -15.74 25.71 -2.93
C ARG A 456 -14.40 26.45 -2.91
N ASN A 457 -14.38 27.75 -3.21
CA ASN A 457 -13.14 28.53 -3.27
C ASN A 457 -12.46 28.61 -1.90
N THR A 458 -13.25 28.82 -0.85
CA THR A 458 -12.80 28.87 0.55
C THR A 458 -12.25 27.52 0.99
N LEU A 459 -12.97 26.43 0.68
CA LEU A 459 -12.51 25.08 0.96
C LEU A 459 -11.24 24.72 0.17
N THR A 460 -11.10 25.15 -1.09
CA THR A 460 -9.90 24.88 -1.90
C THR A 460 -8.69 25.62 -1.32
N ALA A 461 -8.87 26.88 -0.92
CA ALA A 461 -7.83 27.66 -0.26
C ALA A 461 -7.41 27.01 1.08
N LEU A 462 -8.38 26.57 1.89
CA LEU A 462 -8.11 25.87 3.14
C LEU A 462 -7.39 24.53 2.90
N HIS A 463 -7.82 23.74 1.92
CA HIS A 463 -7.19 22.47 1.58
C HIS A 463 -5.74 22.67 1.12
N ALA A 464 -5.48 23.65 0.24
CA ALA A 464 -4.13 23.99 -0.22
C ALA A 464 -3.24 24.47 0.94
N PHE A 465 -3.77 25.33 1.81
CA PHE A 465 -3.08 25.75 3.02
C PHE A 465 -2.77 24.56 3.93
N ILE A 466 -3.74 23.68 4.13
CA ILE A 466 -3.54 22.52 5.00
C ILE A 466 -2.45 21.62 4.44
N HIS A 467 -2.48 21.36 3.15
CA HIS A 467 -1.51 20.52 2.48
C HIS A 467 -0.10 21.13 2.51
N ALA A 468 0.05 22.45 2.34
CA ALA A 468 1.32 23.16 2.43
C ALA A 468 1.92 23.12 3.85
N ASN A 469 1.08 23.04 4.88
CA ASN A 469 1.48 23.08 6.30
C ASN A 469 1.40 21.71 7.01
N THR A 470 1.07 20.63 6.28
CA THR A 470 1.08 19.24 6.77
C THR A 470 2.26 18.41 6.25
N ALA A 471 3.16 19.01 5.46
CA ALA A 471 4.32 18.33 4.88
C ALA A 471 5.60 18.52 5.73
N THR A 472 5.98 17.45 6.43
CA THR A 472 7.36 17.06 6.79
C THR A 472 8.36 18.15 7.20
N ASP A 473 8.40 18.51 8.50
CA ASP A 473 9.55 18.17 9.35
C ASP A 473 9.18 18.11 10.83
N VAL A 474 9.18 16.89 11.38
CA VAL A 474 8.58 16.61 12.69
C VAL A 474 9.36 17.22 13.88
N PRO A 475 10.71 17.23 13.92
CA PRO A 475 11.46 17.76 15.06
C PRO A 475 11.40 19.28 15.16
N GLU A 476 11.63 19.99 14.06
CA GLU A 476 11.65 21.45 14.03
C GLU A 476 10.26 22.04 14.30
N THR A 477 9.21 21.37 13.82
CA THR A 477 7.81 21.71 14.15
C THR A 477 7.54 21.64 15.65
N ILE A 478 8.07 20.62 16.34
CA ILE A 478 7.85 20.44 17.79
C ILE A 478 8.67 21.44 18.58
N ALA A 479 9.92 21.67 18.19
CA ALA A 479 10.76 22.69 18.80
C ALA A 479 10.08 24.07 18.72
N ARG A 480 9.54 24.43 17.55
CA ARG A 480 8.78 25.67 17.35
C ARG A 480 7.52 25.71 18.21
N TYR A 481 6.81 24.58 18.31
CA TYR A 481 5.60 24.47 19.14
C TYR A 481 5.88 24.68 20.64
N LEU A 482 6.91 24.02 21.18
CA LEU A 482 7.28 24.13 22.59
C LEU A 482 7.79 25.53 22.93
N ARG A 483 8.61 26.14 22.05
CA ARG A 483 9.06 27.53 22.21
C ARG A 483 7.91 28.53 22.24
N ARG A 484 6.84 28.29 21.47
CA ARG A 484 5.64 29.14 21.54
C ARG A 484 4.89 28.97 22.84
N LEU A 485 4.67 27.73 23.29
CA LEU A 485 4.03 27.50 24.59
C LEU A 485 4.78 28.20 25.74
N SER A 486 6.11 28.20 25.70
CA SER A 486 6.95 28.98 26.61
C SER A 486 6.73 30.49 26.52
N GLY A 487 6.40 31.01 25.34
CA GLY A 487 6.20 32.43 25.08
C GLY A 487 4.84 32.99 25.51
N HIS A 488 3.87 32.15 25.87
CA HIS A 488 2.52 32.57 26.27
C HIS A 488 2.27 32.38 27.78
N ASP A 489 1.54 33.31 28.39
CA ASP A 489 1.02 33.18 29.75
C ASP A 489 -0.24 32.31 29.75
N LEU A 490 -0.05 30.98 29.73
CA LEU A 490 -1.15 30.03 29.80
C LEU A 490 -1.75 30.02 31.22
N THR A 491 -3.07 30.12 31.31
CA THR A 491 -3.78 29.95 32.59
C THR A 491 -3.72 28.48 33.05
N PRO A 492 -3.91 28.19 34.35
CA PRO A 492 -3.95 26.82 34.87
C PRO A 492 -4.93 25.89 34.13
N ALA A 493 -6.10 26.42 33.76
CA ALA A 493 -7.11 25.67 33.01
C ALA A 493 -6.63 25.32 31.59
N GLN A 494 -5.91 26.25 30.93
CA GLN A 494 -5.35 26.05 29.60
C GLN A 494 -4.20 25.03 29.64
N ALA A 495 -3.32 25.14 30.64
CA ALA A 495 -2.23 24.19 30.86
C ALA A 495 -2.75 22.76 31.14
N ALA A 496 -3.85 22.62 31.90
CA ALA A 496 -4.47 21.32 32.15
C ALA A 496 -4.92 20.60 30.86
N THR A 497 -5.32 21.33 29.81
CA THR A 497 -5.72 20.72 28.53
C THR A 497 -4.56 20.07 27.74
N LEU A 498 -3.32 20.45 28.07
CA LEU A 498 -2.07 19.99 27.45
C LEU A 498 -1.48 18.73 28.14
N ALA A 499 -2.01 18.32 29.29
CA ALA A 499 -1.50 17.21 30.08
C ALA A 499 -1.54 15.84 29.36
N GLU A 500 -2.46 15.66 28.42
CA GLU A 500 -2.60 14.44 27.60
C GLU A 500 -1.93 14.57 26.21
N PRO A 501 -2.07 15.69 25.46
CA PRO A 501 -1.44 15.84 24.15
C PRO A 501 0.09 15.87 24.15
N LEU A 502 0.74 16.48 25.16
CA LEU A 502 2.20 16.65 25.18
C LEU A 502 2.96 15.31 25.31
N PRO A 503 2.60 14.38 26.21
CA PRO A 503 3.23 13.05 26.25
C PRO A 503 2.94 12.23 24.99
N MET A 504 1.74 12.36 24.42
CA MET A 504 1.41 11.71 23.15
C MET A 504 2.29 12.24 22.01
N LEU A 505 2.53 13.55 21.97
CA LEU A 505 3.40 14.20 20.99
C LEU A 505 4.85 13.73 21.16
N TYR A 506 5.40 13.77 22.37
CA TYR A 506 6.74 13.27 22.69
C TYR A 506 6.95 11.82 22.25
N ASN A 507 6.03 10.92 22.64
CA ASN A 507 6.07 9.50 22.28
C ASN A 507 5.93 9.28 20.78
N LYS A 508 5.06 10.05 20.12
CA LYS A 508 4.84 10.00 18.68
C LYS A 508 6.12 10.29 17.91
N VAL A 509 7.03 11.12 18.43
CA VAL A 509 8.22 11.54 17.66
C VAL A 509 9.46 10.75 18.00
N ASN A 510 9.63 10.41 19.28
CA ASN A 510 10.69 9.48 19.68
C ASN A 510 10.49 8.06 19.14
N GLY A 511 9.25 7.67 18.82
CA GLY A 511 8.96 6.41 18.13
C GLY A 511 9.25 6.39 16.62
N ARG A 512 9.76 7.48 16.01
CA ARG A 512 9.82 7.66 14.54
C ARG A 512 11.22 7.81 13.92
N ARG A 513 12.26 8.26 14.64
CA ARG A 513 13.57 8.60 14.06
C ARG A 513 14.74 8.08 14.92
N GLY A 514 15.92 7.88 14.30
CA GLY A 514 17.12 7.33 14.95
C GLY A 514 17.75 8.27 16.00
N LYS A 515 18.87 7.82 16.60
CA LYS A 515 19.54 8.42 17.76
C LYS A 515 19.63 9.97 17.81
N PRO A 516 19.95 10.69 16.71
CA PRO A 516 20.13 12.16 16.77
C PRO A 516 18.84 12.90 17.15
N VAL A 517 17.70 12.51 16.58
CA VAL A 517 16.43 13.23 16.73
C VAL A 517 15.82 13.09 18.13
N PHE A 518 16.10 11.96 18.79
CA PHE A 518 15.63 11.73 20.15
C PHE A 518 16.22 12.75 21.13
N ALA A 519 17.52 13.07 20.96
CA ALA A 519 18.20 13.99 21.85
C ALA A 519 17.68 15.42 21.69
N ASP A 520 17.61 15.90 20.46
CA ASP A 520 17.14 17.26 20.13
C ASP A 520 15.73 17.51 20.70
N ILE A 521 14.81 16.56 20.52
CA ILE A 521 13.43 16.72 20.98
C ILE A 521 13.35 16.62 22.50
N THR A 522 14.08 15.69 23.11
CA THR A 522 14.08 15.57 24.57
C THR A 522 14.63 16.82 25.23
N GLN A 523 15.66 17.43 24.64
CA GLN A 523 16.17 18.71 25.08
C GLN A 523 15.10 19.81 25.01
N GLU A 524 14.39 19.96 23.89
CA GLU A 524 13.34 20.98 23.74
C GLU A 524 12.22 20.81 24.78
N PHE A 525 11.79 19.57 25.07
CA PHE A 525 10.80 19.32 26.13
C PHE A 525 11.36 19.63 27.53
N CYS A 526 12.61 19.30 27.80
CA CYS A 526 13.25 19.63 29.07
C CYS A 526 13.38 21.15 29.27
N SER A 527 13.77 21.88 28.23
CA SER A 527 13.83 23.35 28.25
C SER A 527 12.45 23.95 28.51
N PHE A 528 11.42 23.47 27.80
CA PHE A 528 10.03 23.90 28.02
C PHE A 528 9.58 23.69 29.47
N PHE A 529 9.77 22.49 30.04
CA PHE A 529 9.37 22.24 31.43
C PHE A 529 10.17 23.07 32.44
N THR A 530 11.48 23.22 32.22
CA THR A 530 12.33 24.03 33.09
C THR A 530 11.83 25.47 33.13
N GLU A 531 11.54 26.05 31.97
CA GLU A 531 11.02 27.40 31.86
C GLU A 531 9.62 27.53 32.48
N TRP A 532 8.70 26.62 32.14
CA TRP A 532 7.34 26.59 32.68
C TRP A 532 7.31 26.51 34.21
N PHE A 533 8.14 25.64 34.78
CA PHE A 533 8.29 25.47 36.21
C PHE A 533 8.97 26.66 36.89
N SER A 534 9.92 27.32 36.23
CA SER A 534 10.53 28.54 36.77
C SER A 534 9.51 29.67 36.99
N ARG A 535 8.41 29.67 36.23
CA ARG A 535 7.29 30.62 36.35
C ARG A 535 6.19 30.16 37.33
N GLY A 536 6.36 29.01 37.98
CA GLY A 536 5.44 28.51 39.00
C GLY A 536 4.25 27.66 38.48
N GLY A 537 4.20 27.30 37.20
CA GLY A 537 3.10 26.51 36.63
C GLY A 537 3.19 25.02 37.00
N ASN A 538 2.36 24.55 37.93
CA ASN A 538 2.45 23.17 38.47
C ASN A 538 1.56 22.15 37.74
N GLU A 539 0.68 22.61 36.84
CA GLU A 539 -0.35 21.81 36.19
C GLU A 539 0.24 20.74 35.24
N LEU A 540 1.45 20.97 34.74
CA LEU A 540 2.15 20.06 33.82
C LEU A 540 3.08 19.07 34.50
N ILE A 541 3.16 19.04 35.84
CA ILE A 541 3.96 18.06 36.59
C ILE A 541 3.66 16.61 36.16
N PRO A 542 2.38 16.16 36.06
CA PRO A 542 2.08 14.80 35.62
C PRO A 542 2.55 14.49 34.20
N CYS A 543 2.57 15.50 33.33
CA CYS A 543 3.04 15.41 31.96
C CYS A 543 4.57 15.27 31.91
N ALA A 544 5.30 16.12 32.64
CA ALA A 544 6.75 16.08 32.73
C ALA A 544 7.25 14.72 33.23
N LEU A 545 6.61 14.15 34.26
CA LEU A 545 6.97 12.83 34.80
C LEU A 545 6.81 11.71 33.76
N LYS A 546 5.73 11.71 32.96
CA LYS A 546 5.53 10.72 31.89
C LYS A 546 6.63 10.80 30.82
N ILE A 547 7.00 12.01 30.41
CA ILE A 547 8.03 12.24 29.40
C ILE A 547 9.41 11.84 29.92
N ILE A 548 9.75 12.21 31.15
CA ILE A 548 11.00 11.85 31.81
C ILE A 548 11.16 10.32 31.93
N ALA A 549 10.10 9.61 32.30
CA ALA A 549 10.13 8.15 32.39
C ALA A 549 10.49 7.48 31.05
N VAL A 550 9.91 7.98 29.95
CA VAL A 550 10.19 7.50 28.59
C VAL A 550 11.61 7.89 28.15
N ALA A 551 12.04 9.11 28.46
CA ALA A 551 13.38 9.61 28.15
C ALA A 551 14.47 8.73 28.79
N ARG A 552 14.32 8.42 30.09
CA ARG A 552 15.24 7.55 30.84
C ARG A 552 15.35 6.17 30.24
N LYS A 553 14.21 5.53 29.97
CA LYS A 553 14.18 4.21 29.34
C LYS A 553 14.92 4.25 28.00
N SER A 554 14.70 5.28 27.20
CA SER A 554 15.34 5.43 25.89
C SER A 554 16.86 5.65 25.99
N ILE A 555 17.33 6.46 26.96
CA ILE A 555 18.77 6.64 27.25
C ILE A 555 19.40 5.30 27.66
N GLN A 556 18.75 4.53 28.53
CA GLN A 556 19.23 3.22 28.98
C GLN A 556 19.37 2.20 27.83
N HIS A 557 18.51 2.28 26.82
CA HIS A 557 18.57 1.44 25.61
C HIS A 557 19.52 1.98 24.53
N GLY A 558 20.33 3.00 24.86
CA GLY A 558 21.38 3.53 23.97
C GLY A 558 20.88 4.44 22.85
N MET A 559 19.71 5.08 23.00
CA MET A 559 19.16 6.05 22.04
C MET A 559 19.95 7.37 22.01
N ALA A 560 20.64 7.72 23.11
CA ALA A 560 21.66 8.78 23.19
C ALA A 560 22.94 8.19 23.80
N ALA A 561 24.12 8.71 23.43
CA ALA A 561 25.41 8.20 23.91
C ALA A 561 26.40 9.36 24.14
N GLY A 562 27.43 9.11 24.95
CA GLY A 562 28.46 10.11 25.29
C GLY A 562 27.86 11.38 25.93
N ASP A 563 28.45 12.53 25.60
CA ASP A 563 28.11 13.84 26.17
C ASP A 563 26.62 14.19 26.06
N THR A 564 25.95 13.76 24.99
CA THR A 564 24.51 13.99 24.79
C THR A 564 23.65 13.27 25.84
N ALA A 565 24.03 12.04 26.23
CA ALA A 565 23.29 11.29 27.24
C ALA A 565 23.45 11.93 28.63
N ASP A 566 24.65 12.42 28.95
CA ASP A 566 24.94 13.03 30.25
C ASP A 566 24.30 14.42 30.37
N PHE A 567 24.28 15.20 29.29
CA PHE A 567 23.51 16.44 29.19
C PHE A 567 22.01 16.22 29.48
N LEU A 568 21.38 15.24 28.83
CA LEU A 568 19.95 14.95 29.05
C LEU A 568 19.67 14.45 30.48
N LYS A 569 20.56 13.63 31.06
CA LYS A 569 20.42 13.20 32.46
C LYS A 569 20.46 14.39 33.42
N HIS A 570 21.34 15.36 33.17
CA HIS A 570 21.44 16.57 33.98
C HIS A 570 20.16 17.42 33.92
N GLN A 571 19.65 17.67 32.71
CA GLN A 571 18.39 18.40 32.49
C GLN A 571 17.19 17.71 33.18
N ILE A 572 17.09 16.38 33.05
CA ILE A 572 16.05 15.58 33.72
C ILE A 572 16.15 15.70 35.24
N ALA A 573 17.37 15.62 35.80
CA ALA A 573 17.58 15.72 37.25
C ALA A 573 17.14 17.09 37.79
N GLY A 574 17.39 18.17 37.06
CA GLY A 574 16.94 19.53 37.41
C GLY A 574 15.42 19.63 37.50
N ILE A 575 14.71 19.09 36.50
CA ILE A 575 13.23 19.08 36.49
C ILE A 575 12.68 18.25 37.65
N GLU A 576 13.25 17.08 37.93
CA GLU A 576 12.80 16.26 39.06
C GLU A 576 13.09 16.87 40.42
N ALA A 577 14.18 17.63 40.56
CA ALA A 577 14.47 18.36 41.78
C ALA A 577 13.41 19.43 42.04
N TYR A 578 13.00 20.16 40.99
CA TYR A 578 11.87 21.09 41.07
C TYR A 578 10.55 20.37 41.42
N ILE A 579 10.23 19.27 40.74
CA ILE A 579 8.99 18.53 41.04
C ILE A 579 8.97 18.04 42.49
N ARG A 580 10.10 17.55 43.01
CA ARG A 580 10.23 17.13 44.42
C ARG A 580 10.05 18.28 45.40
N SER A 581 10.52 19.49 45.08
CA SER A 581 10.34 20.66 45.95
C SER A 581 8.90 21.17 46.00
N LYS A 582 8.04 20.72 45.08
CA LYS A 582 6.60 21.02 45.03
C LYS A 582 5.71 19.88 45.53
N ALA A 583 6.26 18.70 45.80
CA ALA A 583 5.52 17.51 46.25
C ALA A 583 5.36 17.43 47.79
N VAL A 584 5.49 18.57 48.49
CA VAL A 584 5.32 18.70 49.95
C VAL A 584 3.92 19.23 50.26
#